data_AF-L8G508-F1
#
_entry.id   AF-L8G508-F1
#
_cell.length_a   1.000
_cell.length_b   1.000
_cell.length_c   1.000
_cell.angle_alpha   90.00
_cell.angle_beta   90.00
_cell.angle_gamma   90.00
#
_symmetry.space_group_name_H-M   'P 1'
#
loop_
_entity.id
_entity.type
_entity.pdbx_description
1 polymer ?
#
loop_
_entity_poly.entity_id
_entity_poly.type
_entity_poly.pdbx_seq_one_letter_code
_entity_poly.pdbx_strand_id
1 'polypeptide(L)'
;MQSMGALLGPHSRGALSRCIKPSIRPFSSIHACKIKVSKAPSTRRQSRPLNDQGKPDRQSQRREWTEALIGNRKATIAQFTLAKKAGALKIEPEHSIELLSSYCNAVAGPGWEIRFCREHKIDPPTLAMVSRILNKNPARPLRKMGENMMICAATLGDLSSIVAVLNRSLLQDNLHHPGLLIPMTKLKFYANQGNTEAMVIYGRILDRQKKHAEAAEMFQKAAETPRDGSVDAEIGNALVQQGNLCYRDGKKEEARMSFKKAALEFDNPEGYYKLASIMPDQDSLKETYLLKAAASRIREAVVEVAALYGRTAGLHASSEERKQARLLAVEWQKLASHQAPTTK
;
A
#
# COMPACT_ATOMS: atom_id res chain seq x y z
N MET A 1 35.18 43.48 13.16
CA MET A 1 35.47 42.08 12.78
C MET A 1 34.97 41.18 13.91
N GLN A 2 33.78 40.61 13.76
CA GLN A 2 33.20 39.68 14.73
C GLN A 2 33.26 38.26 14.18
N SER A 3 33.68 37.34 15.06
CA SER A 3 33.95 35.93 14.80
C SER A 3 32.66 35.14 14.58
N MET A 4 32.54 34.49 13.41
CA MET A 4 31.50 33.50 13.09
C MET A 4 32.07 32.08 13.30
N GLY A 5 32.32 31.72 14.56
CA GLY A 5 32.79 30.40 14.95
C GLY A 5 31.72 29.64 15.74
N ALA A 6 30.78 28.99 15.06
CA ALA A 6 29.94 27.90 15.61
C ALA A 6 29.05 27.30 14.50
N LEU A 7 29.64 26.52 13.59
CA LEU A 7 28.86 25.64 12.71
C LEU A 7 29.42 24.23 12.88
N LEU A 8 28.57 23.35 13.42
CA LEU A 8 28.76 21.92 13.67
C LEU A 8 29.34 21.57 15.05
N GLY A 9 28.43 21.19 15.95
CA GLY A 9 28.78 20.54 17.22
C GLY A 9 29.35 19.13 17.02
N PRO A 10 30.04 18.58 18.05
CA PRO A 10 30.89 17.38 17.98
C PRO A 10 30.16 16.03 17.77
N HIS A 11 28.91 16.03 17.29
CA HIS A 11 28.09 14.81 17.19
C HIS A 11 28.21 14.03 15.88
N SER A 12 28.93 14.54 14.88
CA SER A 12 29.08 13.90 13.56
C SER A 12 30.03 12.69 13.54
N ARG A 13 30.84 12.46 14.58
CA ARG A 13 31.72 11.29 14.67
C ARG A 13 31.07 10.05 15.33
N GLY A 14 29.93 10.22 16.02
CA GLY A 14 29.26 9.15 16.77
C GLY A 14 27.99 8.57 16.13
N ALA A 15 27.44 9.22 15.09
CA ALA A 15 26.14 8.84 14.53
C ALA A 15 26.17 7.55 13.69
N LEU A 16 27.32 7.18 13.13
CA LEU A 16 27.44 5.97 12.30
C LEU A 16 27.57 4.66 13.11
N SER A 17 27.91 4.71 14.40
CA SER A 17 28.10 3.48 15.21
C SER A 17 26.95 3.14 16.16
N ARG A 18 25.97 4.05 16.35
CA ARG A 18 24.84 3.83 17.29
C ARG A 18 23.49 3.55 16.63
N CYS A 19 23.41 3.54 15.30
CA CYS A 19 22.17 3.25 14.57
C CYS A 19 22.02 1.78 14.14
N ILE A 20 22.92 0.88 14.54
CA ILE A 20 22.78 -0.56 14.30
C ILE A 20 22.50 -1.25 15.64
N LYS A 21 21.24 -1.18 16.10
CA LYS A 21 20.70 -2.23 16.99
C LYS A 21 20.12 -3.34 16.10
N PRO A 22 20.43 -4.61 16.38
CA PRO A 22 19.95 -5.73 15.58
C PRO A 22 18.50 -6.04 15.98
N SER A 23 17.52 -5.40 15.33
CA SER A 23 16.14 -5.91 15.30
C SER A 23 15.57 -5.82 13.88
N ILE A 24 16.34 -6.24 12.90
CA ILE A 24 15.82 -6.53 11.56
C ILE A 24 15.39 -7.99 11.59
N ARG A 25 14.10 -8.25 11.77
CA ARG A 25 13.53 -9.54 11.33
C ARG A 25 13.66 -9.61 9.81
N PRO A 26 14.10 -10.74 9.23
CA PRO A 26 14.31 -10.85 7.81
C PRO A 26 12.95 -10.92 7.10
N PHE A 27 12.58 -9.86 6.36
CA PHE A 27 11.60 -10.00 5.31
C PHE A 27 12.26 -10.72 4.13
N SER A 28 11.75 -11.90 3.82
CA SER A 28 12.21 -12.75 2.73
C SER A 28 12.05 -12.04 1.39
N SER A 29 13.17 -11.63 0.80
CA SER A 29 13.21 -11.27 -0.61
C SER A 29 13.22 -12.54 -1.44
N ILE A 30 12.07 -12.93 -2.01
CA ILE A 30 12.06 -13.89 -3.10
C ILE A 30 12.68 -13.19 -4.32
N HIS A 31 13.95 -13.48 -4.57
CA HIS A 31 14.60 -13.19 -5.85
C HIS A 31 13.88 -13.98 -6.95
N ALA A 32 13.10 -13.29 -7.77
CA ALA A 32 12.63 -13.83 -9.03
C ALA A 32 13.80 -13.81 -10.02
N CYS A 33 14.41 -14.98 -10.20
CA CYS A 33 15.36 -15.25 -11.27
C CYS A 33 14.67 -14.96 -12.62
N LYS A 34 15.18 -13.97 -13.38
CA LYS A 34 14.67 -13.65 -14.72
C LYS A 34 15.14 -14.72 -15.71
N ILE A 35 14.33 -15.74 -15.92
CA ILE A 35 14.44 -16.59 -17.11
C ILE A 35 13.95 -15.76 -18.31
N LYS A 36 14.86 -15.50 -19.26
CA LYS A 36 14.50 -14.93 -20.57
C LYS A 36 13.67 -15.95 -21.34
N VAL A 37 12.35 -15.76 -21.38
CA VAL A 37 11.45 -16.48 -22.30
C VAL A 37 11.29 -15.66 -23.57
N SER A 38 11.46 -16.31 -24.72
CA SER A 38 11.28 -15.75 -26.07
C SER A 38 9.86 -15.18 -26.25
N LYS A 39 9.77 -14.04 -26.95
CA LYS A 39 8.50 -13.37 -27.29
C LYS A 39 7.63 -14.31 -28.15
N ALA A 40 6.50 -14.74 -27.62
CA ALA A 40 5.44 -15.37 -28.41
C ALA A 40 4.72 -14.31 -29.27
N PRO A 41 4.23 -14.67 -30.48
CA PRO A 41 3.56 -13.74 -31.39
C PRO A 41 2.27 -13.17 -30.78
N SER A 42 2.07 -11.87 -31.01
CA SER A 42 0.92 -11.09 -30.56
C SER A 42 -0.41 -11.72 -31.03
N THR A 43 -1.12 -12.37 -30.11
CA THR A 43 -2.52 -12.71 -30.34
C THR A 43 -3.37 -11.45 -30.23
N ARG A 44 -3.95 -11.08 -31.37
CA ARG A 44 -4.99 -10.05 -31.55
C ARG A 44 -6.00 -10.14 -30.39
N ARG A 45 -6.12 -9.07 -29.59
CA ARG A 45 -7.14 -8.95 -28.54
C ARG A 45 -8.52 -9.21 -29.16
N GLN A 46 -9.10 -10.38 -28.90
CA GLN A 46 -10.50 -10.62 -29.22
C GLN A 46 -11.36 -9.66 -28.38
N SER A 47 -12.23 -8.91 -29.08
CA SER A 47 -13.25 -8.08 -28.47
C SER A 47 -14.18 -8.93 -27.62
N ARG A 48 -14.56 -8.42 -26.44
CA ARG A 48 -15.49 -9.11 -25.54
C ARG A 48 -16.82 -9.34 -26.26
N PRO A 49 -17.44 -10.53 -26.16
CA PRO A 49 -18.82 -10.70 -26.57
C PRO A 49 -19.70 -9.82 -25.68
N LEU A 50 -20.35 -8.84 -26.29
CA LEU A 50 -21.41 -8.05 -25.70
C LEU A 50 -22.73 -8.72 -26.07
N ASN A 51 -23.71 -8.71 -25.19
CA ASN A 51 -25.07 -9.09 -25.55
C ASN A 51 -25.68 -8.04 -26.51
N ASP A 52 -26.88 -8.31 -27.04
CA ASP A 52 -27.59 -7.42 -27.98
C ASP A 52 -27.85 -6.00 -27.44
N GLN A 53 -27.61 -5.77 -26.14
CA GLN A 53 -27.72 -4.47 -25.46
C GLN A 53 -26.36 -3.82 -25.12
N GLY A 54 -25.25 -4.32 -25.65
CA GLY A 54 -23.92 -3.75 -25.39
C GLY A 54 -23.41 -3.98 -23.96
N LYS A 55 -24.03 -4.88 -23.18
CA LYS A 55 -23.61 -5.24 -21.82
C LYS A 55 -22.74 -6.49 -21.83
N PRO A 56 -21.81 -6.66 -20.87
CA PRO A 56 -21.05 -7.89 -20.72
C PRO A 56 -22.02 -9.06 -20.52
N ASP A 57 -21.93 -10.07 -21.37
CA ASP A 57 -22.78 -11.25 -21.24
C ASP A 57 -22.42 -12.03 -19.96
N ARG A 58 -23.31 -11.98 -18.96
CA ARG A 58 -23.16 -12.72 -17.70
C ARG A 58 -23.15 -14.24 -17.94
N GLN A 59 -23.80 -14.71 -19.00
CA GLN A 59 -23.80 -16.12 -19.37
C GLN A 59 -22.44 -16.55 -19.92
N SER A 60 -21.83 -15.74 -20.80
CA SER A 60 -20.44 -15.90 -21.24
C SER A 60 -19.45 -15.89 -20.07
N GLN A 61 -19.60 -14.97 -19.10
CA GLN A 61 -18.69 -14.92 -17.94
C GLN A 61 -18.79 -16.18 -17.06
N ARG A 62 -20.01 -16.70 -16.84
CA ARG A 62 -20.21 -17.94 -16.09
C ARG A 62 -19.60 -19.14 -16.81
N ARG A 63 -19.77 -19.23 -18.14
CA ARG A 63 -19.14 -20.28 -18.96
C ARG A 63 -17.62 -20.22 -18.84
N GLU A 64 -17.01 -19.04 -18.99
CA GLU A 64 -15.55 -18.85 -18.82
C GLU A 64 -15.06 -19.32 -17.45
N TRP A 65 -15.82 -19.05 -16.38
CA TRP A 65 -15.47 -19.51 -15.03
C TRP A 65 -15.58 -21.02 -14.89
N THR A 66 -16.67 -21.63 -15.37
CA THR A 66 -16.88 -23.08 -15.30
C THR A 66 -15.80 -23.83 -16.08
N GLU A 67 -15.49 -23.40 -17.31
CA GLU A 67 -14.42 -23.99 -18.13
C GLU A 67 -13.05 -23.84 -17.46
N ALA A 68 -12.75 -22.66 -16.90
CA ALA A 68 -11.50 -22.45 -16.20
C ALA A 68 -11.39 -23.30 -14.92
N LEU A 69 -12.50 -23.48 -14.19
CA LEU A 69 -12.54 -24.30 -12.98
C LEU A 69 -12.31 -25.78 -13.31
N ILE A 70 -12.91 -26.29 -14.39
CA ILE A 70 -12.69 -27.66 -14.88
C ILE A 70 -11.21 -27.83 -15.30
N GLY A 71 -10.70 -26.92 -16.13
CA GLY A 71 -9.32 -26.99 -16.63
C GLY A 71 -8.25 -26.84 -15.55
N ASN A 72 -8.55 -26.12 -14.47
CA ASN A 72 -7.59 -25.85 -13.38
C ASN A 72 -7.97 -26.53 -12.05
N ARG A 73 -8.80 -27.57 -12.09
CA ARG A 73 -9.33 -28.23 -10.88
C ARG A 73 -8.22 -28.71 -9.95
N LYS A 74 -7.23 -29.45 -10.48
CA LYS A 74 -6.10 -29.99 -9.68
C LYS A 74 -5.27 -28.89 -9.02
N ALA A 75 -4.93 -27.85 -9.80
CA ALA A 75 -4.15 -26.72 -9.29
C ALA A 75 -4.92 -25.93 -8.22
N THR A 76 -6.22 -25.74 -8.40
CA THR A 76 -7.09 -25.07 -7.44
C THR A 76 -7.19 -25.86 -6.14
N ILE A 77 -7.45 -27.17 -6.21
CA ILE A 77 -7.47 -28.04 -5.02
C ILE A 77 -6.12 -27.95 -4.28
N ALA A 78 -4.99 -28.05 -4.99
CA ALA A 78 -3.67 -27.96 -4.36
C ALA A 78 -3.44 -26.62 -3.62
N GLN A 79 -3.89 -25.50 -4.18
CA GLN A 79 -3.82 -24.19 -3.52
C GLN A 79 -4.67 -24.14 -2.25
N PHE A 80 -5.87 -24.73 -2.28
CA PHE A 80 -6.76 -24.80 -1.12
C PHE A 80 -6.23 -25.76 -0.05
N THR A 81 -5.64 -26.90 -0.44
CA THR A 81 -4.95 -27.82 0.46
C THR A 81 -3.81 -27.11 1.18
N LEU A 82 -3.01 -26.32 0.47
CA LEU A 82 -1.93 -25.54 1.09
C LEU A 82 -2.48 -24.51 2.09
N ALA A 83 -3.53 -23.78 1.71
CA ALA A 83 -4.15 -22.79 2.59
C ALA A 83 -4.76 -23.43 3.84
N LYS A 84 -5.38 -24.60 3.71
CA LYS A 84 -5.89 -25.37 4.84
C LYS A 84 -4.78 -25.88 5.76
N LYS A 85 -3.71 -26.45 5.19
CA LYS A 85 -2.53 -26.91 5.97
C LYS A 85 -1.90 -25.77 6.76
N ALA A 86 -1.92 -24.55 6.20
CA ALA A 86 -1.46 -23.34 6.88
C ALA A 86 -2.46 -22.77 7.92
N GLY A 87 -3.62 -23.41 8.12
CA GLY A 87 -4.68 -22.95 9.03
C GLY A 87 -5.45 -21.72 8.55
N ALA A 88 -5.21 -21.26 7.31
CA ALA A 88 -5.82 -20.05 6.77
C ALA A 88 -7.25 -20.28 6.24
N LEU A 89 -7.61 -21.53 5.93
CA LEU A 89 -8.90 -21.87 5.33
C LEU A 89 -9.58 -22.99 6.14
N LYS A 90 -10.85 -22.77 6.50
CA LYS A 90 -11.67 -23.72 7.29
C LYS A 90 -12.41 -24.75 6.42
N ILE A 91 -12.44 -24.56 5.10
CA ILE A 91 -13.16 -25.43 4.16
C ILE A 91 -12.28 -26.59 3.74
N GLU A 92 -12.87 -27.79 3.61
CA GLU A 92 -12.21 -28.94 2.97
C GLU A 92 -11.85 -28.61 1.50
N PRO A 93 -10.61 -28.86 1.05
CA PRO A 93 -10.20 -28.61 -0.33
C PRO A 93 -11.08 -29.31 -1.36
N GLU A 94 -11.65 -30.46 -1.01
CA GLU A 94 -12.55 -31.25 -1.85
C GLU A 94 -13.88 -30.52 -2.07
N HIS A 95 -14.46 -29.96 -0.99
CA HIS A 95 -15.69 -29.16 -1.06
C HIS A 95 -15.49 -27.79 -1.71
N SER A 96 -14.24 -27.33 -1.88
CA SER A 96 -13.98 -26.03 -2.51
C SER A 96 -14.45 -25.97 -3.97
N ILE A 97 -14.34 -27.07 -4.72
CA ILE A 97 -14.76 -27.10 -6.13
C ILE A 97 -16.29 -27.03 -6.23
N GLU A 98 -17.00 -27.68 -5.31
CA GLU A 98 -18.46 -27.63 -5.25
C GLU A 98 -18.95 -26.23 -4.88
N LEU A 99 -18.31 -25.58 -3.89
CA LEU A 99 -18.58 -24.20 -3.54
C LEU A 99 -18.39 -23.26 -4.74
N LEU A 100 -17.25 -23.38 -5.44
CA LEU A 100 -16.93 -22.55 -6.60
C LEU A 100 -17.91 -22.81 -7.76
N SER A 101 -18.28 -24.07 -7.99
CA SER A 101 -19.27 -24.43 -9.00
C SER A 101 -20.65 -23.85 -8.66
N SER A 102 -21.05 -23.91 -7.38
CA SER A 102 -22.29 -23.29 -6.91
C SER A 102 -22.26 -21.77 -7.08
N TYR A 103 -21.13 -21.12 -6.80
CA TYR A 103 -20.96 -19.68 -7.03
C TYR A 103 -21.12 -19.30 -8.51
N CYS A 104 -20.55 -20.08 -9.43
CA CYS A 104 -20.74 -19.86 -10.87
C CYS A 104 -22.21 -19.91 -11.29
N ASN A 105 -22.99 -20.78 -10.65
CA ASN A 105 -24.41 -20.97 -10.94
C ASN A 105 -25.34 -20.03 -10.17
N ALA A 106 -24.82 -19.32 -9.16
CA ALA A 106 -25.61 -18.43 -8.33
C ALA A 106 -26.26 -17.30 -9.15
N VAL A 107 -27.56 -17.12 -8.97
CA VAL A 107 -28.31 -16.04 -9.62
C VAL A 107 -28.16 -14.76 -8.80
N ALA A 108 -27.47 -13.77 -9.37
CA ALA A 108 -27.28 -12.48 -8.75
C ALA A 108 -28.62 -11.73 -8.66
N GLY A 109 -29.13 -11.56 -7.46
CA GLY A 109 -30.32 -10.77 -7.10
C GLY A 109 -30.19 -10.21 -5.68
N PRO A 110 -31.00 -9.24 -5.25
CA PRO A 110 -30.81 -8.60 -3.95
C PRO A 110 -30.66 -9.61 -2.79
N GLY A 111 -29.56 -9.52 -2.04
CA GLY A 111 -29.27 -10.38 -0.88
C GLY A 111 -28.85 -11.82 -1.22
N TRP A 112 -28.54 -12.13 -2.48
CA TRP A 112 -28.08 -13.45 -2.88
C TRP A 112 -26.77 -13.87 -2.18
N GLU A 113 -25.89 -12.92 -1.86
CA GLU A 113 -24.62 -13.18 -1.15
C GLU A 113 -24.89 -13.74 0.25
N ILE A 114 -25.91 -13.22 0.94
CA ILE A 114 -26.31 -13.67 2.27
C ILE A 114 -26.82 -15.11 2.19
N ARG A 115 -27.66 -15.38 1.18
CA ARG A 115 -28.23 -16.70 0.94
C ARG A 115 -27.14 -17.71 0.60
N PHE A 116 -26.23 -17.35 -0.31
CA PHE A 116 -25.09 -18.18 -0.69
C PHE A 116 -24.23 -18.55 0.52
N CYS A 117 -23.88 -17.57 1.37
CA CYS A 117 -23.13 -17.84 2.59
C CYS A 117 -23.88 -18.78 3.56
N ARG A 118 -25.20 -18.61 3.70
CA ARG A 118 -26.04 -19.45 4.55
C ARG A 118 -26.13 -20.90 4.04
N GLU A 119 -26.39 -21.08 2.75
CA GLU A 119 -26.52 -22.39 2.10
C GLU A 119 -25.23 -23.20 2.23
N HIS A 120 -24.09 -22.55 2.05
CA HIS A 120 -22.77 -23.18 2.12
C HIS A 120 -22.12 -23.16 3.51
N LYS A 121 -22.80 -22.61 4.52
CA LYS A 121 -22.29 -22.45 5.89
C LYS A 121 -20.91 -21.78 5.96
N ILE A 122 -20.70 -20.77 5.10
CA ILE A 122 -19.45 -20.00 5.07
C ILE A 122 -19.68 -18.59 5.63
N ASP A 123 -18.72 -18.11 6.42
CA ASP A 123 -18.71 -16.73 6.89
C ASP A 123 -18.03 -15.79 5.86
N PRO A 124 -18.30 -14.48 5.91
CA PRO A 124 -17.66 -13.50 5.02
C PRO A 124 -16.12 -13.52 5.04
N PRO A 125 -15.43 -13.68 6.19
CA PRO A 125 -13.97 -13.83 6.22
C PRO A 125 -13.46 -15.06 5.46
N THR A 126 -14.16 -16.19 5.53
CA THR A 126 -13.81 -17.39 4.76
C THR A 126 -13.99 -17.12 3.26
N LEU A 127 -15.06 -16.45 2.86
CA LEU A 127 -15.29 -16.04 1.47
C LEU A 127 -14.16 -15.10 0.97
N ALA A 128 -13.70 -14.18 1.81
CA ALA A 128 -12.56 -13.32 1.54
C ALA A 128 -11.27 -14.12 1.35
N MET A 129 -11.04 -15.16 2.16
CA MET A 129 -9.87 -16.03 2.01
C MET A 129 -9.90 -16.81 0.69
N VAL A 130 -11.05 -17.40 0.36
CA VAL A 130 -11.27 -18.08 -0.93
C VAL A 130 -10.94 -17.14 -2.09
N SER A 131 -11.42 -15.90 -2.03
CA SER A 131 -11.09 -14.86 -3.01
C SER A 131 -9.58 -14.61 -3.11
N ARG A 132 -8.85 -14.49 -2.00
CA ARG A 132 -7.39 -14.28 -2.01
C ARG A 132 -6.64 -15.42 -2.67
N ILE A 133 -7.09 -16.66 -2.46
CA ILE A 133 -6.50 -17.84 -3.10
C ILE A 133 -6.72 -17.76 -4.62
N LEU A 134 -7.95 -17.52 -5.06
CA LEU A 134 -8.28 -17.40 -6.48
C LEU A 134 -7.56 -16.24 -7.18
N ASN A 135 -7.35 -15.11 -6.50
CA ASN A 135 -6.63 -13.96 -7.05
C ASN A 135 -5.16 -14.29 -7.39
N LYS A 136 -4.58 -15.32 -6.77
CA LYS A 136 -3.22 -15.82 -7.06
C LYS A 136 -3.21 -16.92 -8.13
N ASN A 137 -4.37 -17.34 -8.63
CA ASN A 137 -4.46 -18.37 -9.65
C ASN A 137 -3.93 -17.86 -11.00
N PRO A 138 -3.19 -18.67 -11.77
CA PRO A 138 -2.69 -18.25 -13.09
C PRO A 138 -3.83 -17.98 -14.08
N ALA A 139 -4.95 -18.71 -13.98
CA ALA A 139 -6.08 -18.56 -14.87
C ALA A 139 -6.81 -17.23 -14.64
N ARG A 140 -6.84 -16.38 -15.68
CA ARG A 140 -7.51 -15.07 -15.63
C ARG A 140 -9.00 -15.15 -15.24
N PRO A 141 -9.80 -16.10 -15.74
CA PRO A 141 -11.21 -16.19 -15.34
C PRO A 141 -11.37 -16.46 -13.84
N LEU A 142 -10.55 -17.34 -13.26
CA LEU A 142 -10.57 -17.63 -11.82
C LEU A 142 -10.11 -16.44 -10.98
N ARG A 143 -9.13 -15.66 -11.45
CA ARG A 143 -8.78 -14.38 -10.78
C ARG A 143 -9.98 -13.43 -10.74
N LYS A 144 -10.66 -13.22 -11.87
CA LYS A 144 -11.87 -12.38 -11.89
C LYS A 144 -12.98 -12.91 -10.98
N MET A 145 -13.14 -14.23 -10.89
CA MET A 145 -14.07 -14.84 -9.95
C MET A 145 -13.68 -14.49 -8.51
N GLY A 146 -12.39 -14.60 -8.18
CA GLY A 146 -11.84 -14.13 -6.91
C GLY A 146 -12.15 -12.66 -6.63
N GLU A 147 -11.95 -11.76 -7.59
CA GLU A 147 -12.27 -10.33 -7.45
C GLU A 147 -13.75 -10.11 -7.10
N ASN A 148 -14.66 -10.81 -7.79
CA ASN A 148 -16.09 -10.74 -7.52
C ASN A 148 -16.46 -11.29 -6.15
N MET A 149 -15.84 -12.40 -5.73
CA MET A 149 -16.03 -12.96 -4.38
C MET A 149 -15.52 -12.01 -3.30
N MET A 150 -14.45 -11.24 -3.55
CA MET A 150 -13.99 -10.20 -2.62
C MET A 150 -15.04 -9.10 -2.44
N ILE A 151 -15.64 -8.64 -3.54
CA ILE A 151 -16.71 -7.64 -3.50
C ILE A 151 -17.93 -8.18 -2.74
N CYS A 152 -18.25 -9.47 -2.90
CA CYS A 152 -19.32 -10.12 -2.13
C CYS A 152 -19.00 -10.10 -0.63
N ALA A 153 -17.79 -10.52 -0.22
CA ALA A 153 -17.36 -10.47 1.17
C ALA A 153 -17.41 -9.04 1.74
N ALA A 154 -16.96 -8.05 0.96
CA ALA A 154 -17.03 -6.63 1.34
C ALA A 154 -18.49 -6.15 1.50
N THR A 155 -19.37 -6.56 0.59
CA THR A 155 -20.81 -6.24 0.63
C THR A 155 -21.47 -6.87 1.85
N LEU A 156 -21.02 -8.06 2.27
CA LEU A 156 -21.47 -8.73 3.49
C LEU A 156 -20.92 -8.09 4.77
N GLY A 157 -19.88 -7.25 4.68
CA GLY A 157 -19.36 -6.46 5.80
C GLY A 157 -18.03 -6.94 6.36
N ASP A 158 -17.32 -7.81 5.64
CA ASP A 158 -15.94 -8.14 6.02
C ASP A 158 -15.04 -6.90 5.86
N LEU A 159 -14.53 -6.36 6.96
CA LEU A 159 -13.74 -5.11 6.96
C LEU A 159 -12.48 -5.24 6.10
N SER A 160 -11.73 -6.35 6.22
CA SER A 160 -10.53 -6.56 5.42
C SER A 160 -10.82 -6.59 3.92
N SER A 161 -11.96 -7.15 3.51
CA SER A 161 -12.42 -7.13 2.12
C SER A 161 -12.85 -5.74 1.69
N ILE A 162 -13.57 -5.00 2.54
CA ILE A 162 -13.95 -3.60 2.28
C ILE A 162 -12.70 -2.77 2.02
N VAL A 163 -11.72 -2.83 2.92
CA VAL A 163 -10.45 -2.11 2.80
C VAL A 163 -9.71 -2.53 1.53
N ALA A 164 -9.60 -3.82 1.25
CA ALA A 164 -8.89 -4.30 0.06
C ALA A 164 -9.53 -3.85 -1.26
N VAL A 165 -10.86 -3.92 -1.37
CA VAL A 165 -11.61 -3.52 -2.56
C VAL A 165 -11.53 -2.00 -2.78
N LEU A 166 -11.69 -1.20 -1.71
CA LEU A 166 -11.65 0.25 -1.81
C LEU A 166 -10.22 0.77 -2.04
N ASN A 167 -9.20 0.17 -1.43
CA ASN A 167 -7.80 0.48 -1.72
C ASN A 167 -7.45 0.22 -3.19
N ARG A 168 -7.88 -0.92 -3.74
CA ARG A 168 -7.68 -1.21 -5.16
C ARG A 168 -8.37 -0.17 -6.04
N SER A 169 -9.59 0.20 -5.67
CA SER A 169 -10.38 1.18 -6.42
C SER A 169 -9.77 2.59 -6.36
N LEU A 170 -9.16 2.97 -5.23
CA LEU A 170 -8.37 4.20 -5.09
C LEU A 170 -7.16 4.24 -6.03
N LEU A 171 -6.44 3.11 -6.16
CA LEU A 171 -5.27 2.99 -7.03
C LEU A 171 -5.64 3.02 -8.52
N GLN A 172 -6.83 2.55 -8.87
CA GLN A 172 -7.33 2.49 -10.24
C GLN A 172 -8.21 3.70 -10.62
N ASP A 173 -8.37 4.66 -9.70
CA ASP A 173 -9.24 5.83 -9.86
C ASP A 173 -10.68 5.49 -10.28
N ASN A 174 -11.23 4.43 -9.69
CA ASN A 174 -12.54 3.88 -10.05
C ASN A 174 -13.50 3.81 -8.85
N LEU A 175 -13.52 4.85 -8.02
CA LEU A 175 -14.37 4.92 -6.83
C LEU A 175 -15.87 5.05 -7.15
N HIS A 176 -16.22 5.45 -8.37
CA HIS A 176 -17.60 5.65 -8.81
C HIS A 176 -18.30 4.35 -9.26
N HIS A 177 -17.63 3.21 -9.19
CA HIS A 177 -18.23 1.95 -9.60
C HIS A 177 -19.44 1.59 -8.71
N PRO A 178 -20.63 1.31 -9.28
CA PRO A 178 -21.86 1.08 -8.50
C PRO A 178 -21.76 -0.03 -7.46
N GLY A 179 -20.97 -1.08 -7.73
CA GLY A 179 -20.72 -2.18 -6.79
C GLY A 179 -19.95 -1.79 -5.52
N LEU A 180 -19.44 -0.55 -5.44
CA LEU A 180 -18.71 -0.04 -4.28
C LEU A 180 -19.60 0.72 -3.30
N LEU A 181 -20.86 1.00 -3.65
CA LEU A 181 -21.75 1.80 -2.80
C LEU A 181 -21.93 1.18 -1.40
N ILE A 182 -22.22 -0.12 -1.33
CA ILE A 182 -22.40 -0.82 -0.05
C ILE A 182 -21.07 -0.91 0.73
N PRO A 183 -19.95 -1.37 0.14
CA PRO A 183 -18.64 -1.32 0.81
C PRO A 183 -18.27 0.06 1.34
N MET A 184 -18.55 1.13 0.58
CA MET A 184 -18.28 2.51 0.97
C MET A 184 -19.09 2.93 2.21
N THR A 185 -20.40 2.65 2.21
CA THR A 185 -21.28 2.96 3.35
C THR A 185 -20.83 2.19 4.60
N LYS A 186 -20.44 0.93 4.45
CA LYS A 186 -19.93 0.13 5.57
C LYS A 186 -18.57 0.62 6.07
N LEU A 187 -17.67 1.02 5.18
CA LEU A 187 -16.40 1.64 5.57
C LEU A 187 -16.65 2.89 6.42
N LYS A 188 -17.54 3.77 5.98
CA LYS A 188 -17.92 4.97 6.74
C LYS A 188 -18.48 4.61 8.12
N PHE A 189 -19.32 3.59 8.20
CA PHE A 189 -19.85 3.09 9.46
C PHE A 189 -18.72 2.62 10.41
N TYR A 190 -17.79 1.79 9.94
CA TYR A 190 -16.64 1.35 10.76
C TYR A 190 -15.74 2.51 11.17
N ALA A 191 -15.50 3.46 10.28
CA ALA A 191 -14.72 4.66 10.59
C ALA A 191 -15.39 5.48 11.70
N ASN A 192 -16.71 5.64 11.67
CA ASN A 192 -17.46 6.32 12.72
C ASN A 192 -17.48 5.56 14.07
N GLN A 193 -17.26 4.24 14.04
CA GLN A 193 -17.14 3.41 15.26
C GLN A 193 -15.75 3.46 15.91
N GLY A 194 -14.80 4.22 15.38
CA GLY A 194 -13.44 4.26 15.93
C GLY A 194 -12.47 3.26 15.32
N ASN A 195 -12.84 2.55 14.24
CA ASN A 195 -11.88 1.64 13.61
C ASN A 195 -10.80 2.43 12.84
N THR A 196 -9.56 2.34 13.31
CA THR A 196 -8.42 3.11 12.81
C THR A 196 -8.10 2.84 11.34
N GLU A 197 -8.09 1.57 10.92
CA GLU A 197 -7.88 1.19 9.52
C GLU A 197 -8.97 1.81 8.63
N ALA A 198 -10.24 1.69 9.03
CA ALA A 198 -11.35 2.26 8.30
C ALA A 198 -11.28 3.78 8.20
N MET A 199 -10.87 4.47 9.29
CA MET A 199 -10.65 5.92 9.29
C MET A 199 -9.60 6.34 8.27
N VAL A 200 -8.44 5.65 8.22
CA VAL A 200 -7.37 5.95 7.26
C VAL A 200 -7.86 5.79 5.83
N ILE A 201 -8.53 4.68 5.51
CA ILE A 201 -9.01 4.45 4.13
C ILE A 201 -10.10 5.45 3.76
N TYR A 202 -11.02 5.76 4.69
CA TYR A 202 -12.08 6.73 4.45
C TYR A 202 -11.52 8.15 4.25
N GLY A 203 -10.52 8.55 5.04
CA GLY A 203 -9.79 9.81 4.85
C GLY A 203 -9.17 9.92 3.45
N ARG A 204 -8.55 8.84 2.94
CA ARG A 204 -7.98 8.80 1.58
C ARG A 204 -9.05 8.95 0.49
N ILE A 205 -10.23 8.38 0.70
CA ILE A 205 -11.37 8.54 -0.20
C ILE A 205 -11.87 9.99 -0.19
N LEU A 206 -12.01 10.60 0.98
CA LEU A 206 -12.41 12.01 1.12
C LEU A 206 -11.42 12.95 0.43
N ASP A 207 -10.12 12.70 0.58
CA ASP A 207 -9.09 13.47 -0.11
C ASP A 207 -9.21 13.37 -1.64
N ARG A 208 -9.46 12.16 -2.16
CA ARG A 208 -9.74 11.96 -3.59
C ARG A 208 -11.01 12.67 -4.06
N GLN A 209 -12.00 12.79 -3.19
CA GLN A 209 -13.22 13.57 -3.43
C GLN A 209 -13.03 15.09 -3.22
N LYS A 210 -11.79 15.55 -2.99
CA LYS A 210 -11.43 16.95 -2.72
C LYS A 210 -12.02 17.51 -1.42
N LYS A 211 -12.45 16.64 -0.51
CA LYS A 211 -12.94 16.99 0.83
C LYS A 211 -11.79 17.02 1.83
N HIS A 212 -10.83 17.91 1.59
CA HIS A 212 -9.54 17.90 2.27
C HIS A 212 -9.63 18.15 3.78
N ALA A 213 -10.54 19.01 4.23
CA ALA A 213 -10.77 19.26 5.65
C ALA A 213 -11.29 18.02 6.38
N GLU A 214 -12.32 17.36 5.82
CA GLU A 214 -12.86 16.11 6.37
C GLU A 214 -11.80 15.00 6.37
N ALA A 215 -10.98 14.91 5.32
CA ALA A 215 -9.89 13.94 5.24
C ALA A 215 -8.85 14.14 6.35
N ALA A 216 -8.41 15.39 6.56
CA ALA A 216 -7.46 15.74 7.62
C ALA A 216 -8.00 15.40 9.02
N GLU A 217 -9.28 15.67 9.27
CA GLU A 217 -9.94 15.29 10.52
C GLU A 217 -9.95 13.77 10.74
N MET A 218 -10.25 12.99 9.68
CA MET A 218 -10.22 11.53 9.77
C MET A 218 -8.82 10.98 10.06
N PHE A 219 -7.78 11.55 9.46
CA PHE A 219 -6.39 11.15 9.74
C PHE A 219 -5.96 11.50 11.16
N GLN A 220 -6.34 12.68 11.65
CA GLN A 220 -6.07 13.08 13.03
C GLN A 220 -6.73 12.12 14.02
N LYS A 221 -8.03 11.82 13.83
CA LYS A 221 -8.77 10.86 14.68
C LYS A 221 -8.12 9.48 14.67
N ALA A 222 -7.69 8.99 13.50
CA ALA A 222 -7.02 7.70 13.40
C ALA A 222 -5.73 7.65 14.24
N ALA A 223 -4.96 8.74 14.26
CA ALA A 223 -3.71 8.85 15.01
C ALA A 223 -3.90 9.01 16.53
N GLU A 224 -5.07 9.48 16.98
CA GLU A 224 -5.40 9.66 18.40
C GLU A 224 -6.11 8.46 19.01
N THR A 225 -6.63 7.56 18.17
CA THR A 225 -7.39 6.40 18.63
C THR A 225 -6.46 5.32 19.22
N PRO A 226 -6.77 4.77 20.41
CA PRO A 226 -6.03 3.66 21.01
C PRO A 226 -6.01 2.43 20.09
N ARG A 227 -4.84 1.80 19.96
CA ARG A 227 -4.62 0.68 19.04
C ARG A 227 -3.45 -0.19 19.49
N ASP A 228 -3.35 -1.38 18.94
CA ASP A 228 -2.32 -2.38 19.22
C ASP A 228 -1.04 -2.24 18.35
N GLY A 229 -0.97 -1.16 17.56
CA GLY A 229 0.14 -0.86 16.66
C GLY A 229 0.10 -1.56 15.30
N SER A 230 -0.87 -2.46 15.07
CA SER A 230 -0.98 -3.23 13.81
C SER A 230 -1.15 -2.37 12.54
N VAL A 231 -1.57 -1.12 12.71
CA VAL A 231 -1.84 -0.15 11.64
C VAL A 231 -0.96 1.11 11.72
N ASP A 232 0.14 1.06 12.48
CA ASP A 232 1.00 2.22 12.69
C ASP A 232 1.64 2.73 11.38
N ALA A 233 1.95 1.83 10.45
CA ALA A 233 2.47 2.21 9.14
C ALA A 233 1.44 3.01 8.33
N GLU A 234 0.18 2.56 8.33
CA GLU A 234 -0.95 3.21 7.67
C GLU A 234 -1.24 4.58 8.29
N ILE A 235 -1.17 4.71 9.62
CA ILE A 235 -1.36 5.97 10.32
C ILE A 235 -0.20 6.93 10.05
N GLY A 236 1.05 6.47 10.05
CA GLY A 236 2.19 7.28 9.65
C GLY A 236 2.01 7.87 8.25
N ASN A 237 1.56 7.05 7.29
CA ASN A 237 1.24 7.50 5.93
C ASN A 237 0.05 8.47 5.88
N ALA A 238 -0.96 8.27 6.73
CA ALA A 238 -2.11 9.17 6.86
C ALA A 238 -1.69 10.54 7.39
N LEU A 239 -0.81 10.59 8.40
CA LEU A 239 -0.27 11.84 8.95
C LEU A 239 0.60 12.59 7.93
N VAL A 240 1.36 11.88 7.09
CA VAL A 240 2.06 12.51 5.96
C VAL A 240 1.06 13.14 4.99
N GLN A 241 -0.04 12.45 4.66
CA GLN A 241 -1.08 13.01 3.78
C GLN A 241 -1.74 14.23 4.42
N GLN A 242 -2.13 14.16 5.70
CA GLN A 242 -2.62 15.31 6.45
C GLN A 242 -1.65 16.50 6.38
N GLY A 243 -0.36 16.25 6.63
CA GLY A 243 0.66 17.30 6.56
C GLY A 243 0.76 17.93 5.17
N ASN A 244 0.69 17.13 4.11
CA ASN A 244 0.66 17.63 2.73
C ASN A 244 -0.58 18.51 2.46
N LEU A 245 -1.76 18.12 2.99
CA LEU A 245 -2.98 18.92 2.87
C LEU A 245 -2.86 20.26 3.59
N CYS A 246 -2.43 20.25 4.87
CA CYS A 246 -2.18 21.47 5.62
C CYS A 246 -1.15 22.37 4.94
N TYR A 247 -0.07 21.80 4.39
CA TYR A 247 0.98 22.56 3.71
C TYR A 247 0.44 23.27 2.46
N ARG A 248 -0.35 22.56 1.64
CA ARG A 248 -1.00 23.12 0.45
C ARG A 248 -1.96 24.25 0.81
N ASP A 249 -2.67 24.11 1.92
CA ASP A 249 -3.63 25.10 2.40
C ASP A 249 -2.95 26.28 3.15
N GLY A 250 -1.61 26.36 3.12
CA GLY A 250 -0.82 27.44 3.73
C GLY A 250 -0.57 27.29 5.23
N LYS A 251 -1.10 26.23 5.85
CA LYS A 251 -1.00 25.95 7.29
C LYS A 251 0.30 25.24 7.64
N LYS A 252 1.42 25.96 7.50
CA LYS A 252 2.78 25.37 7.60
C LYS A 252 3.09 24.74 8.96
N GLU A 253 2.66 25.35 10.06
CA GLU A 253 2.92 24.79 11.41
C GLU A 253 2.10 23.52 11.67
N GLU A 254 0.83 23.46 11.24
CA GLU A 254 0.04 22.23 11.31
C GLU A 254 0.70 21.11 10.48
N ALA A 255 1.14 21.43 9.27
CA ALA A 255 1.86 20.50 8.42
C ALA A 255 3.13 19.95 9.10
N ARG A 256 3.92 20.85 9.69
CA ARG A 256 5.13 20.49 10.45
C ARG A 256 4.81 19.56 11.61
N MET A 257 3.73 19.82 12.35
CA MET A 257 3.31 18.96 13.45
C MET A 257 2.88 17.58 12.96
N SER A 258 2.11 17.48 11.87
CA SER A 258 1.73 16.19 11.27
C SER A 258 2.95 15.41 10.77
N PHE A 259 3.89 16.05 10.06
CA PHE A 259 5.13 15.40 9.63
C PHE A 259 6.00 14.96 10.81
N LYS A 260 6.09 15.78 11.86
CA LYS A 260 6.81 15.43 13.08
C LYS A 260 6.20 14.22 13.77
N LYS A 261 4.87 14.16 13.88
CA LYS A 261 4.16 13.01 14.46
C LYS A 261 4.43 11.76 13.62
N ALA A 262 4.25 11.83 12.30
CA ALA A 262 4.54 10.71 11.39
C ALA A 262 6.00 10.20 11.54
N ALA A 263 6.96 11.12 11.58
CA ALA A 263 8.37 10.78 11.66
C ALA A 263 8.78 10.20 13.02
N LEU A 264 8.38 10.84 14.12
CA LEU A 264 8.96 10.55 15.44
C LEU A 264 8.13 9.56 16.26
N GLU A 265 6.81 9.55 16.08
CA GLU A 265 5.91 8.63 16.79
C GLU A 265 5.70 7.33 16.01
N PHE A 266 5.64 7.41 14.68
CA PHE A 266 5.35 6.27 13.80
C PHE A 266 6.56 5.80 12.97
N ASP A 267 7.73 6.38 13.19
CA ASP A 267 8.98 6.11 12.46
C ASP A 267 8.80 6.11 10.93
N ASN A 268 7.91 6.97 10.41
CA ASN A 268 7.55 6.98 9.00
C ASN A 268 8.67 7.62 8.15
N PRO A 269 9.24 6.91 7.16
CA PRO A 269 10.34 7.43 6.34
C PRO A 269 9.98 8.67 5.52
N GLU A 270 8.77 8.72 4.97
CA GLU A 270 8.31 9.89 4.21
C GLU A 270 8.05 11.07 5.15
N GLY A 271 7.57 10.80 6.37
CA GLY A 271 7.48 11.78 7.45
C GLY A 271 8.83 12.44 7.75
N TYR A 272 9.90 11.66 7.90
CA TYR A 272 11.26 12.21 8.07
C TYR A 272 11.68 13.10 6.91
N TYR A 273 11.45 12.66 5.66
CA TYR A 273 11.79 13.45 4.48
C TYR A 273 11.02 14.78 4.45
N LYS A 274 9.69 14.74 4.61
CA LYS A 274 8.84 15.93 4.60
C LYS A 274 9.22 16.90 5.72
N LEU A 275 9.47 16.40 6.92
CA LEU A 275 9.94 17.22 8.04
C LEU A 275 11.29 17.88 7.72
N ALA A 276 12.26 17.13 7.20
CA ALA A 276 13.57 17.67 6.83
C ALA A 276 13.49 18.72 5.71
N SER A 277 12.59 18.53 4.73
CA SER A 277 12.43 19.44 3.59
C SER A 277 11.94 20.83 3.99
N ILE A 278 11.21 20.93 5.11
CA ILE A 278 10.70 22.21 5.65
C ILE A 278 11.61 22.81 6.72
N MET A 279 12.68 22.11 7.12
CA MET A 279 13.65 22.60 8.10
C MET A 279 14.70 23.50 7.43
N PRO A 280 15.17 24.54 8.14
CA PRO A 280 16.25 25.38 7.65
C PRO A 280 17.54 24.56 7.49
N ASP A 281 18.38 24.95 6.54
CA ASP A 281 19.63 24.24 6.24
C ASP A 281 20.63 24.23 7.41
N GLN A 282 20.51 25.19 8.34
CA GLN A 282 21.36 25.29 9.53
C GLN A 282 20.91 24.35 10.66
N ASP A 283 19.76 23.69 10.54
CA ASP A 283 19.26 22.79 11.58
C ASP A 283 20.09 21.50 11.64
N SER A 284 20.66 21.22 12.80
CA SER A 284 21.52 20.05 13.03
C SER A 284 20.79 18.72 12.86
N LEU A 285 19.46 18.70 12.99
CA LEU A 285 18.65 17.50 12.85
C LEU A 285 18.29 17.19 11.39
N LYS A 286 18.41 18.17 10.47
CA LYS A 286 18.03 18.01 9.06
C LYS A 286 18.78 16.86 8.39
N GLU A 287 20.11 16.83 8.56
CA GLU A 287 20.95 15.76 8.03
C GLU A 287 20.51 14.39 8.57
N THR A 288 20.25 14.30 9.88
CA THR A 288 19.84 13.04 10.52
C THR A 288 18.52 12.51 9.94
N TYR A 289 17.53 13.38 9.75
CA TYR A 289 16.25 12.98 9.18
C TYR A 289 16.33 12.61 7.70
N LEU A 290 17.11 13.36 6.91
CA LEU A 290 17.38 13.00 5.52
C LEU A 290 18.05 11.63 5.41
N LEU A 291 19.04 11.34 6.27
CA LEU A 291 19.71 10.03 6.28
C LEU A 291 18.76 8.89 6.66
N LYS A 292 17.86 9.08 7.64
CA LYS A 292 16.82 8.09 7.97
C LYS A 292 15.91 7.80 6.79
N ALA A 293 15.40 8.84 6.13
CA ALA A 293 14.55 8.69 4.95
C ALA A 293 15.31 8.03 3.77
N ALA A 294 16.57 8.42 3.55
CA ALA A 294 17.42 7.86 2.50
C ALA A 294 17.74 6.37 2.75
N ALA A 295 17.96 5.97 4.00
CA ALA A 295 18.16 4.57 4.38
C ALA A 295 16.93 3.71 4.06
N SER A 296 15.73 4.28 4.16
CA SER A 296 14.46 3.66 3.72
C SER A 296 14.18 3.81 2.22
N ARG A 297 15.17 4.27 1.43
CA ARG A 297 15.11 4.42 -0.04
C ARG A 297 14.09 5.43 -0.53
N ILE A 298 13.82 6.48 0.25
CA ILE A 298 13.12 7.66 -0.27
C ILE A 298 14.07 8.38 -1.23
N ARG A 299 13.79 8.28 -2.53
CA ARG A 299 14.69 8.76 -3.60
C ARG A 299 15.00 10.24 -3.47
N GLU A 300 13.99 11.04 -3.18
CA GLU A 300 14.11 12.48 -3.01
C GLU A 300 15.07 12.81 -1.85
N ALA A 301 15.01 12.05 -0.75
CA ALA A 301 15.94 12.18 0.36
C ALA A 301 17.38 11.78 -0.05
N VAL A 302 17.56 10.70 -0.81
CA VAL A 302 18.88 10.28 -1.33
C VAL A 302 19.52 11.41 -2.16
N VAL A 303 18.74 12.04 -3.04
CA VAL A 303 19.20 13.18 -3.86
C VAL A 303 19.55 14.38 -2.99
N GLU A 304 18.72 14.71 -2.00
CA GLU A 304 18.99 15.82 -1.09
C GLU A 304 20.22 15.58 -0.21
N VAL A 305 20.46 14.36 0.26
CA VAL A 305 21.69 14.00 1.00
C VAL A 305 22.93 14.18 0.11
N ALA A 306 22.86 13.74 -1.15
CA ALA A 306 23.97 13.95 -2.10
C ALA A 306 24.26 15.45 -2.30
N ALA A 307 23.20 16.25 -2.46
CA ALA A 307 23.31 17.70 -2.62
C ALA A 307 23.84 18.39 -1.34
N LEU A 308 23.40 17.94 -0.16
CA LEU A 308 23.87 18.43 1.13
C LEU A 308 25.38 18.23 1.25
N TYR A 309 25.89 17.01 1.07
CA TYR A 309 27.33 16.75 1.15
C TYR A 309 28.12 17.46 0.04
N GLY A 310 27.54 17.65 -1.15
CA GLY A 310 28.11 18.46 -2.21
C GLY A 310 28.33 19.93 -1.78
N ARG A 311 27.35 20.54 -1.12
CA ARG A 311 27.46 21.90 -0.56
C ARG A 311 28.48 21.96 0.58
N THR A 312 28.43 20.99 1.48
CA THR A 312 29.37 20.86 2.62
C THR A 312 30.81 20.79 2.13
N ALA A 313 31.10 20.03 1.08
CA ALA A 313 32.41 20.00 0.45
C ALA A 313 32.89 21.37 -0.10
N GLY A 314 31.98 22.24 -0.54
CA GLY A 314 32.30 23.59 -0.98
C GLY A 314 32.66 24.54 0.15
N LEU A 315 32.10 24.33 1.35
CA LEU A 315 32.23 25.21 2.51
C LEU A 315 33.41 24.86 3.44
N HIS A 316 33.78 23.58 3.58
CA HIS A 316 34.88 23.21 4.47
C HIS A 316 36.24 23.66 3.94
N ALA A 317 37.02 24.29 4.81
CA ALA A 317 38.38 24.76 4.54
C ALA A 317 39.44 23.65 4.62
N SER A 318 39.20 22.60 5.43
CA SER A 318 40.14 21.49 5.59
C SER A 318 40.08 20.52 4.39
N SER A 319 41.23 20.05 3.92
CA SER A 319 41.32 19.15 2.76
C SER A 319 40.61 17.82 2.99
N GLU A 320 40.64 17.30 4.22
CA GLU A 320 40.16 15.95 4.53
C GLU A 320 38.64 15.87 4.69
N GLU A 321 38.02 16.80 5.41
CA GLU A 321 36.55 16.87 5.53
C GLU A 321 35.91 17.16 4.17
N ARG A 322 36.57 18.01 3.37
CA ARG A 322 36.18 18.27 1.98
C ARG A 322 36.23 17.00 1.14
N LYS A 323 37.31 16.20 1.21
CA LYS A 323 37.42 14.93 0.48
C LYS A 323 36.35 13.95 0.92
N GLN A 324 36.13 13.80 2.23
CA GLN A 324 35.15 12.87 2.76
C GLN A 324 33.72 13.25 2.33
N ALA A 325 33.36 14.53 2.41
CA ALA A 325 32.07 15.02 1.93
C ALA A 325 31.89 14.80 0.42
N ARG A 326 32.93 14.99 -0.41
CA ARG A 326 32.87 14.68 -1.85
C ARG A 326 32.65 13.21 -2.13
N LEU A 327 33.36 12.32 -1.43
CA LEU A 327 33.19 10.88 -1.58
C LEU A 327 31.77 10.45 -1.23
N LEU A 328 31.23 10.94 -0.11
CA LEU A 328 29.85 10.65 0.29
C LEU A 328 28.85 11.17 -0.75
N ALA A 329 29.01 12.41 -1.23
CA ALA A 329 28.13 12.97 -2.26
C ALA A 329 28.09 12.09 -3.52
N VAL A 330 29.26 11.62 -3.99
CA VAL A 330 29.37 10.72 -5.15
C VAL A 330 28.67 9.39 -4.90
N GLU A 331 28.87 8.77 -3.72
CA GLU A 331 28.22 7.50 -3.40
C GLU A 331 26.69 7.63 -3.33
N TRP A 332 26.18 8.68 -2.69
CA TRP A 332 24.73 8.94 -2.66
C TRP A 332 24.16 9.23 -4.05
N GLN A 333 24.91 9.91 -4.92
CA GLN A 333 24.50 10.16 -6.30
C GLN A 333 24.46 8.88 -7.15
N LYS A 334 25.40 7.94 -6.93
CA LYS A 334 25.34 6.60 -7.54
C LYS A 334 24.09 5.84 -7.09
N LEU A 335 23.78 5.88 -5.79
CA LEU A 335 22.57 5.25 -5.25
C LEU A 335 21.29 5.86 -5.85
N ALA A 336 21.22 7.20 -5.98
CA ALA A 336 20.10 7.86 -6.64
C ALA A 336 19.93 7.40 -8.09
N SER A 337 21.05 7.24 -8.81
CA SER A 337 21.07 6.81 -10.21
C SER A 337 20.59 5.37 -10.38
N HIS A 338 20.91 4.48 -9.44
CA HIS A 338 20.41 3.09 -9.43
C HIS A 338 18.92 2.98 -9.07
N GLN A 339 18.36 3.99 -8.39
CA GLN A 339 16.93 4.06 -8.06
C GLN A 339 16.08 4.69 -9.17
N ALA A 340 16.69 5.22 -10.24
CA ALA A 340 15.94 5.70 -11.39
C ALA A 340 15.19 4.54 -12.05
N PRO A 341 13.88 4.67 -12.35
CA PRO A 341 13.18 3.68 -13.14
C PRO A 341 13.92 3.56 -14.47
N THR A 342 14.30 2.34 -14.85
CA THR A 342 14.77 2.06 -16.20
C THR A 342 13.59 2.29 -17.13
N THR A 343 13.44 3.51 -17.64
CA THR A 343 12.55 3.80 -18.75
C THR A 343 13.05 2.98 -19.94
N LYS A 344 12.39 1.86 -20.18
CA LYS A 344 12.48 1.06 -21.39
C LYS A 344 11.08 0.82 -21.93
#